data_AF-A0A940TAD0-F1
#
_entry.id   AF-A0A940TAD0-F1
#
_cell.length_a   1.000
_cell.length_b   1.000
_cell.length_c   1.000
_cell.angle_alpha   90.00
_cell.angle_beta   90.00
_cell.angle_gamma   90.00
#
_symmetry.space_group_name_H-M   'P 1'
#
loop_
_entity.id
_entity.type
_entity.pdbx_description
1 polymer ?
#
loop_
_entity_poly.entity_id
_entity_poly.type
_entity_poly.pdbx_seq_one_letter_code
_entity_poly.pdbx_strand_id
1 'polypeptide(L)'
;MTNYMGKTRMVKLFFYYIALRTEYVKSVKLAAMEYCNMYEYHKYKGSEWLNVKWDGSEFQMIASGSEGKAVALDEYRNTDDERKFINRVVSFFDKDFVFSAHNKSKSLDCPDIAKRTAKTEIRKEEKGRDDIIYLDTETTGLDPTEDEILQISIVNDYGEILLDTYIKPEHHTEWKEAEAVNHITPEMVNNAPLQKDVAQKICEILSNAKTAIAYNMAFDWHFIAELLCKHTSFSNKNIPILECCMSRFAEVYGDWDEYHEQYKWQKLSTAADYYQLRWHGKAHGALADALMCKDVWNCIQKYGRI
;
A
#
# COMPACT_ATOMS: atom_id res chain seq x y z
N MET A 1 -4.40 29.11 -18.38
CA MET A 1 -4.52 27.69 -18.77
C MET A 1 -4.77 26.88 -17.51
N THR A 2 -6.04 26.66 -17.22
CA THR A 2 -6.59 26.44 -15.88
C THR A 2 -6.77 24.94 -15.59
N ASN A 3 -5.92 24.39 -14.73
CA ASN A 3 -6.12 23.24 -13.80
C ASN A 3 -7.02 22.04 -14.20
N TYR A 4 -7.05 21.66 -15.48
CA TYR A 4 -7.81 20.50 -15.98
C TYR A 4 -7.34 19.16 -15.37
N MET A 5 -6.08 19.11 -14.90
CA MET A 5 -5.51 17.94 -14.21
C MET A 5 -6.11 17.70 -12.82
N GLY A 6 -6.43 18.76 -12.07
CA GLY A 6 -7.02 18.64 -10.72
C GLY A 6 -8.42 18.01 -10.75
N LYS A 7 -9.27 18.45 -11.68
CA LYS A 7 -10.65 17.98 -11.82
C LYS A 7 -10.74 16.49 -12.14
N THR A 8 -10.00 16.03 -13.16
CA THR A 8 -10.00 14.61 -13.56
C THR A 8 -9.49 13.70 -12.44
N ARG A 9 -8.47 14.16 -11.70
CA ARG A 9 -7.92 13.44 -10.55
C ARG A 9 -8.90 13.39 -9.38
N MET A 10 -9.58 14.49 -9.08
CA MET A 10 -10.60 14.56 -8.01
C MET A 10 -11.81 13.67 -8.29
N VAL A 11 -12.30 13.68 -9.53
CA VAL A 11 -13.38 12.78 -9.96
C VAL A 11 -12.97 11.33 -9.72
N LYS A 12 -11.77 10.93 -10.19
CA LYS A 12 -11.23 9.58 -9.94
C LYS A 12 -11.11 9.24 -8.45
N LEU A 13 -10.59 10.14 -7.62
CA LEU A 13 -10.43 9.92 -6.18
C LEU A 13 -11.76 9.77 -5.44
N PHE A 14 -12.76 10.57 -5.79
CA PHE A 14 -14.10 10.39 -5.24
C PHE A 14 -14.73 9.06 -5.69
N PHE A 15 -14.51 8.65 -6.94
CA PHE A 15 -14.93 7.32 -7.43
C PHE A 15 -14.26 6.18 -6.65
N TYR A 16 -12.96 6.25 -6.42
CA TYR A 16 -12.25 5.27 -5.58
C TYR A 16 -12.85 5.19 -4.17
N TYR A 17 -13.17 6.34 -3.59
CA TYR A 17 -13.76 6.42 -2.26
C TYR A 17 -15.17 5.79 -2.19
N ILE A 18 -16.07 6.12 -3.12
CA ILE A 18 -17.43 5.58 -3.09
C ILE A 18 -17.53 4.10 -3.50
N ALA A 19 -16.51 3.58 -4.20
CA ALA A 19 -16.41 2.20 -4.67
C ALA A 19 -15.71 1.25 -3.68
N LEU A 20 -14.65 1.69 -2.99
CA LEU A 20 -13.80 0.81 -2.17
C LEU A 20 -13.94 1.00 -0.64
N ARG A 21 -14.86 1.85 -0.17
CA ARG A 21 -15.11 2.15 1.26
C ARG A 21 -13.88 2.79 1.97
N THR A 22 -14.01 2.94 3.29
CA THR A 22 -13.79 4.16 4.09
C THR A 22 -12.36 4.67 4.29
N GLU A 23 -11.31 3.90 4.01
CA GLU A 23 -9.92 4.34 4.19
C GLU A 23 -9.51 5.52 3.29
N TYR A 24 -10.16 5.69 2.13
CA TYR A 24 -9.82 6.74 1.17
C TYR A 24 -10.42 8.13 1.49
N VAL A 25 -11.25 8.27 2.53
CA VAL A 25 -11.76 9.59 2.98
C VAL A 25 -10.61 10.56 3.24
N LYS A 26 -9.55 10.09 3.90
CA LYS A 26 -8.37 10.91 4.21
C LYS A 26 -7.68 11.39 2.93
N SER A 27 -7.55 10.51 1.94
CA SER A 27 -6.92 10.82 0.65
C SER A 27 -7.75 11.80 -0.20
N VAL A 28 -9.08 11.67 -0.18
CA VAL A 28 -9.98 12.64 -0.84
C VAL A 28 -9.91 14.00 -0.16
N LYS A 29 -9.88 14.04 1.18
CA LYS A 29 -9.75 15.27 1.97
C LYS A 29 -8.40 15.96 1.74
N LEU A 30 -7.30 15.21 1.71
CA LEU A 30 -5.96 15.74 1.45
C LEU A 30 -5.81 16.30 0.04
N ALA A 31 -6.32 15.59 -0.97
CA ALA A 31 -6.33 16.09 -2.35
C ALA A 31 -7.21 17.35 -2.48
N ALA A 32 -8.35 17.40 -1.80
CA ALA A 32 -9.19 18.59 -1.79
C ALA A 32 -8.50 19.80 -1.13
N MET A 33 -7.67 19.60 -0.11
CA MET A 33 -6.86 20.66 0.51
C MET A 33 -5.72 21.16 -0.38
N GLU A 34 -5.16 20.30 -1.24
CA GLU A 34 -4.03 20.63 -2.12
C GLU A 34 -4.45 21.40 -3.38
N TYR A 35 -5.68 21.18 -3.88
CA TYR A 35 -6.09 21.66 -5.20
C TYR A 35 -7.34 22.56 -5.22
N CYS A 36 -8.03 22.76 -4.10
CA CYS A 36 -9.29 23.51 -4.06
C CYS A 36 -9.29 24.55 -2.94
N ASN A 37 -9.96 25.68 -3.18
CA ASN A 37 -10.06 26.75 -2.19
C ASN A 37 -10.95 26.33 -1.02
N MET A 38 -12.00 25.52 -1.28
CA MET A 38 -12.92 24.97 -0.27
C MET A 38 -13.57 23.67 -0.76
N TYR A 39 -13.84 22.74 0.17
CA TYR A 39 -14.68 21.56 -0.07
C TYR A 39 -15.60 21.27 1.13
N GLU A 40 -16.71 20.60 0.87
CA GLU A 40 -17.68 20.18 1.90
C GLU A 40 -18.19 18.77 1.60
N TYR A 41 -18.20 17.89 2.61
CA TYR A 41 -18.65 16.52 2.48
C TYR A 41 -19.82 16.22 3.41
N HIS A 42 -20.85 15.56 2.88
CA HIS A 42 -22.04 15.17 3.62
C HIS A 42 -22.36 13.69 3.41
N LYS A 43 -22.93 13.04 4.43
CA LYS A 43 -23.46 11.68 4.35
C LYS A 43 -24.76 11.56 5.12
N TYR A 44 -25.80 11.04 4.47
CA TYR A 44 -27.13 10.93 5.06
C TYR A 44 -27.91 9.80 4.40
N LYS A 45 -28.43 8.85 5.20
CA LYS A 45 -29.30 7.75 4.77
C LYS A 45 -28.85 7.04 3.47
N GLY A 46 -27.58 6.63 3.41
CA GLY A 46 -27.03 5.89 2.27
C GLY A 46 -26.67 6.74 1.05
N SER A 47 -26.86 8.06 1.12
CA SER A 47 -26.42 9.01 0.11
C SER A 47 -25.21 9.82 0.61
N GLU A 48 -24.33 10.17 -0.32
CA GLU A 48 -23.06 10.86 -0.06
C GLU A 48 -22.90 12.02 -1.05
N TRP A 49 -22.42 13.16 -0.57
CA TRP A 49 -22.20 14.36 -1.36
C TRP A 49 -20.80 14.92 -1.12
N LEU A 50 -20.17 15.38 -2.19
CA LEU A 50 -18.94 16.17 -2.13
C LEU A 50 -19.13 17.43 -2.97
N ASN A 51 -19.07 18.59 -2.32
CA ASN A 51 -19.05 19.90 -2.97
C ASN A 51 -17.61 20.39 -3.03
N VAL A 52 -17.17 20.88 -4.19
CA VAL A 52 -15.81 21.36 -4.40
C VAL A 52 -15.85 22.70 -5.12
N LYS A 53 -15.17 23.72 -4.56
CA LYS A 53 -15.05 25.05 -5.15
C LYS A 53 -13.62 25.34 -5.56
N TRP A 54 -13.44 25.83 -6.77
CA TRP A 54 -12.13 26.18 -7.33
C TRP A 54 -12.25 27.32 -8.33
N ASP A 55 -11.55 28.43 -8.05
CA ASP A 55 -11.33 29.61 -8.91
C ASP A 55 -12.47 29.92 -9.90
N GLY A 56 -13.57 30.50 -9.40
CA GLY A 56 -14.75 30.86 -10.20
C GLY A 56 -15.60 29.69 -10.69
N SER A 57 -15.28 28.45 -10.32
CA SER A 57 -16.02 27.24 -10.69
C SER A 57 -16.34 26.38 -9.47
N GLU A 58 -17.39 25.57 -9.58
CA GLU A 58 -17.81 24.64 -8.54
C GLU A 58 -18.31 23.34 -9.18
N PHE A 59 -18.04 22.21 -8.54
CA PHE A 59 -18.69 20.97 -8.92
C PHE A 59 -19.19 20.22 -7.69
N GLN A 60 -20.26 19.47 -7.89
CA GLN A 60 -20.90 18.66 -6.87
C GLN A 60 -20.98 17.21 -7.35
N MET A 61 -20.46 16.29 -6.54
CA MET A 61 -20.59 14.85 -6.76
C MET A 61 -21.62 14.28 -5.80
N ILE A 62 -22.56 13.50 -6.33
CA ILE A 62 -23.67 12.92 -5.58
C ILE A 62 -23.69 11.42 -5.84
N ALA A 63 -23.61 10.61 -4.80
CA ALA A 63 -23.81 9.17 -4.89
C ALA A 63 -25.04 8.78 -4.06
N SER A 64 -25.99 8.08 -4.68
CA SER A 64 -27.24 7.68 -4.03
C SER A 64 -27.62 6.25 -4.39
N GLY A 65 -28.18 5.50 -3.45
CA GLY A 65 -28.61 4.11 -3.64
C GLY A 65 -27.88 3.11 -2.72
N SER A 66 -28.61 2.07 -2.30
CA SER A 66 -28.16 1.10 -1.28
C SER A 66 -27.52 -0.15 -1.87
N GLU A 67 -28.14 -0.74 -2.89
CA GLU A 67 -27.60 -1.91 -3.61
C GLU A 67 -26.84 -1.41 -4.84
N GLY A 68 -27.51 -0.85 -5.85
CA GLY A 68 -26.85 -0.09 -6.92
C GLY A 68 -26.66 1.39 -6.57
N LYS A 69 -25.66 2.05 -7.17
CA LYS A 69 -25.43 3.49 -6.99
C LYS A 69 -25.72 4.28 -8.27
N ALA A 70 -26.48 5.36 -8.15
CA ALA A 70 -26.51 6.43 -9.13
C ALA A 70 -25.51 7.50 -8.70
N VAL A 71 -24.55 7.80 -9.58
CA VAL A 71 -23.53 8.83 -9.36
C VAL A 71 -23.76 9.98 -10.33
N ALA A 72 -23.93 11.19 -9.81
CA ALA A 72 -24.03 12.41 -10.57
C ALA A 72 -22.82 13.33 -10.34
N LEU A 73 -22.38 14.01 -11.39
CA LEU A 73 -21.42 15.12 -11.35
C LEU A 73 -22.11 16.35 -11.95
N ASP A 74 -22.36 17.34 -11.10
CA ASP A 74 -22.91 18.63 -11.49
C ASP A 74 -21.81 19.68 -11.52
N GLU A 75 -21.81 20.53 -12.53
CA GLU A 75 -20.83 21.59 -12.70
C GLU A 75 -21.53 22.94 -12.74
N TYR A 76 -20.93 23.91 -12.05
CA TYR A 76 -21.41 25.27 -11.90
C TYR A 76 -20.25 26.26 -12.13
N ARG A 77 -20.58 27.44 -12.64
CA ARG A 77 -19.68 28.59 -12.71
C ARG A 77 -20.20 29.65 -11.75
N ASN A 78 -19.32 30.13 -10.89
CA ASN A 78 -19.61 31.25 -10.01
C ASN A 78 -19.17 32.53 -10.72
N THR A 79 -20.12 33.44 -10.90
CA THR A 79 -19.86 34.83 -11.32
C THR A 79 -20.03 35.74 -10.11
N ASP A 80 -19.63 37.01 -10.22
CA ASP A 80 -19.70 37.96 -9.10
C ASP A 80 -21.13 38.13 -8.55
N ASP A 81 -22.15 37.89 -9.38
CA ASP A 81 -23.57 38.09 -9.03
C ASP A 81 -24.37 36.79 -8.80
N GLU A 82 -23.98 35.65 -9.39
CA GLU A 82 -24.74 34.39 -9.27
C GLU A 82 -23.97 33.09 -9.57
N ARG A 83 -24.49 31.98 -9.02
CA ARG A 83 -24.06 30.59 -9.30
C ARG A 83 -24.84 30.03 -10.48
N LYS A 84 -24.17 29.81 -11.62
CA LYS A 84 -24.78 29.33 -12.86
C LYS A 84 -24.49 27.86 -13.12
N PHE A 85 -25.52 27.06 -13.33
CA PHE A 85 -25.37 25.65 -13.73
C PHE A 85 -24.80 25.52 -15.15
N ILE A 86 -23.86 24.62 -15.33
CA ILE A 86 -23.18 24.34 -16.61
C ILE A 86 -23.65 23.01 -17.18
N ASN A 87 -23.50 21.93 -16.42
CA ASN A 87 -23.73 20.58 -16.92
C ASN A 87 -23.98 19.58 -15.77
N ARG A 88 -24.69 18.50 -16.09
CA ARG A 88 -24.83 17.32 -15.22
C ARG A 88 -24.49 16.07 -16.02
N VAL A 89 -23.61 15.25 -15.47
CA VAL A 89 -23.38 13.89 -15.95
C VAL A 89 -23.90 12.90 -14.91
N VAL A 90 -24.58 11.84 -15.35
CA VAL A 90 -25.08 10.78 -14.48
C VAL A 90 -24.65 9.42 -15.03
N SER A 91 -24.09 8.59 -14.16
CA SER A 91 -23.83 7.17 -14.42
C SER A 91 -24.49 6.32 -13.36
N PHE A 92 -25.14 5.24 -13.81
CA PHE A 92 -25.73 4.22 -12.97
C PHE A 92 -24.78 3.04 -12.87
N PHE A 93 -24.69 2.49 -11.67
CA PHE A 93 -23.88 1.34 -11.32
C PHE A 93 -24.76 0.32 -10.60
N ASP A 94 -24.54 -0.96 -10.88
CA ASP A 94 -25.16 -2.04 -10.10
C ASP A 94 -24.48 -2.20 -8.72
N LYS A 95 -24.88 -3.23 -7.99
CA LYS A 95 -24.33 -3.55 -6.66
C LYS A 95 -22.86 -3.91 -6.65
N ASP A 96 -22.33 -4.31 -7.80
CA ASP A 96 -20.94 -4.71 -8.00
C ASP A 96 -20.13 -3.55 -8.62
N PHE A 97 -20.72 -2.36 -8.63
CA PHE A 97 -20.17 -1.12 -9.16
C PHE A 97 -19.82 -1.21 -10.66
N VAL A 98 -20.50 -2.09 -11.41
CA VAL A 98 -20.42 -2.16 -12.87
C VAL A 98 -21.36 -1.12 -13.46
N PHE A 99 -20.82 -0.27 -14.34
CA PHE A 99 -21.58 0.81 -14.94
C PHE A 99 -22.58 0.28 -15.98
N SER A 100 -23.76 0.90 -16.04
CA SER A 100 -24.79 0.53 -17.01
C SER A 100 -24.35 0.83 -18.44
N ALA A 101 -24.56 -0.14 -19.34
CA ALA A 101 -24.41 0.06 -20.77
C ALA A 101 -25.23 1.26 -21.29
N HIS A 102 -26.36 1.57 -20.63
CA HIS A 102 -27.29 2.63 -21.00
C HIS A 102 -26.93 4.02 -20.45
N ASN A 103 -25.79 4.19 -19.76
CA ASN A 103 -25.34 5.51 -19.33
C ASN A 103 -25.13 6.43 -20.55
N LYS A 104 -25.84 7.56 -20.58
CA LYS A 104 -25.85 8.52 -21.71
C LYS A 104 -24.48 9.15 -21.97
N SER A 105 -23.68 9.33 -20.92
CA SER A 105 -22.29 9.77 -21.02
C SER A 105 -21.41 8.74 -20.33
N LYS A 106 -20.30 8.39 -20.99
CA LYS A 106 -19.30 7.46 -20.47
C LYS A 106 -18.20 8.16 -19.67
N SER A 107 -18.27 9.47 -19.48
CA SER A 107 -17.20 10.24 -18.81
C SER A 107 -17.06 9.94 -17.32
N LEU A 108 -18.08 9.35 -16.69
CA LEU A 108 -18.05 8.84 -15.33
C LEU A 108 -17.97 7.31 -15.26
N ASP A 109 -18.11 6.62 -16.39
CA ASP A 109 -17.91 5.18 -16.47
C ASP A 109 -16.40 4.97 -16.32
N CYS A 110 -15.95 4.48 -15.17
CA CYS A 110 -14.55 4.29 -14.86
C CYS A 110 -14.19 2.81 -15.06
N PRO A 111 -13.94 2.33 -16.30
CA PRO A 111 -13.77 0.91 -16.61
C PRO A 111 -12.59 0.28 -15.88
N ASP A 112 -11.56 1.06 -15.54
CA ASP A 112 -10.41 0.59 -14.77
C ASP A 112 -10.76 0.24 -13.32
N ILE A 113 -11.77 0.90 -12.74
CA ILE A 113 -12.28 0.61 -11.38
C ILE A 113 -13.22 -0.60 -11.43
N ALA A 114 -14.12 -0.67 -12.42
CA ALA A 114 -14.99 -1.83 -12.61
C ALA A 114 -14.19 -3.14 -12.83
N LYS A 115 -13.08 -3.07 -13.57
CA LYS A 115 -12.12 -4.19 -13.72
C LYS A 115 -11.46 -4.59 -12.40
N ARG A 116 -11.24 -3.67 -11.46
CA ARG A 116 -10.67 -3.96 -10.14
C ARG A 116 -11.68 -4.64 -9.22
N THR A 117 -12.94 -4.19 -9.21
CA THR A 117 -14.02 -4.81 -8.42
C THR A 117 -14.33 -6.22 -8.93
N ALA A 118 -14.42 -6.41 -10.25
CA ALA A 118 -14.55 -7.73 -10.87
C ALA A 118 -13.33 -8.63 -10.60
N LYS A 119 -12.11 -8.07 -10.56
CA LYS A 119 -10.91 -8.82 -10.18
C LYS A 119 -10.96 -9.36 -8.75
N THR A 120 -11.57 -8.64 -7.81
CA THR A 120 -11.70 -9.10 -6.42
C THR A 120 -12.55 -10.37 -6.30
N GLU A 121 -13.54 -10.59 -7.17
CA GLU A 121 -14.33 -11.83 -7.23
C GLU A 121 -13.65 -12.95 -8.03
N ILE A 122 -12.82 -12.60 -9.03
CA ILE A 122 -12.03 -13.56 -9.84
C ILE A 122 -10.81 -14.12 -9.07
N ARG A 123 -10.46 -13.57 -7.88
CA ARG A 123 -9.33 -13.97 -7.00
C ARG A 123 -9.25 -15.46 -6.60
N LYS A 124 -10.15 -16.33 -7.06
CA LYS A 124 -9.92 -17.78 -6.98
C LYS A 124 -9.06 -18.36 -8.10
N GLU A 125 -8.86 -17.68 -9.23
CA GLU A 125 -8.22 -18.29 -10.42
C GLU A 125 -7.42 -17.29 -11.31
N GLU A 126 -6.38 -16.60 -10.82
CA GLU A 126 -5.35 -16.01 -11.72
C GLU A 126 -3.93 -16.15 -11.13
N LYS A 127 -3.32 -17.33 -11.33
CA LYS A 127 -1.90 -17.60 -11.06
C LYS A 127 -1.02 -16.68 -11.93
N GLY A 128 -0.34 -15.71 -11.30
CA GLY A 128 0.70 -14.93 -12.00
C GLY A 128 1.28 -13.74 -11.23
N ARG A 129 0.51 -13.10 -10.34
CA ARG A 129 0.99 -12.02 -9.43
C ARG A 129 0.78 -12.30 -7.95
N ASP A 130 0.00 -13.32 -7.62
CA ASP A 130 -0.37 -13.67 -6.25
C ASP A 130 0.74 -14.44 -5.50
N ASP A 131 1.88 -14.68 -6.16
CA ASP A 131 2.99 -15.48 -5.60
C ASP A 131 4.19 -14.62 -5.12
N ILE A 132 4.09 -13.28 -5.18
CA ILE A 132 5.14 -12.38 -4.65
C ILE A 132 4.71 -11.89 -3.28
N ILE A 133 5.61 -12.05 -2.31
CA ILE A 133 5.47 -11.49 -0.97
C ILE A 133 6.61 -10.52 -0.67
N TYR A 134 6.31 -9.53 0.16
CA TYR A 134 7.25 -8.57 0.67
C TYR A 134 7.31 -8.72 2.18
N LEU A 135 8.50 -8.76 2.73
CA LEU A 135 8.70 -8.99 4.15
C LEU A 135 9.73 -8.04 4.74
N ASP A 136 9.63 -7.88 6.05
CA ASP A 136 10.57 -7.12 6.86
C ASP A 136 10.54 -7.65 8.30
N THR A 137 11.67 -7.58 8.98
CA THR A 137 11.87 -8.04 10.35
C THR A 137 12.48 -6.97 11.22
N GLU A 138 12.00 -6.89 12.46
CA GLU A 138 12.64 -6.14 13.53
C GLU A 138 13.18 -7.14 14.55
N THR A 139 14.40 -6.93 15.04
CA THR A 139 15.16 -7.93 15.81
C THR A 139 15.74 -7.33 17.09
N THR A 140 16.24 -8.17 18.00
CA THR A 140 16.95 -7.74 19.21
C THR A 140 18.36 -7.22 18.93
N GLY A 141 18.90 -7.52 17.74
CA GLY A 141 20.24 -7.14 17.31
C GLY A 141 20.54 -7.59 15.89
N LEU A 142 21.80 -7.80 15.55
CA LEU A 142 22.25 -8.03 14.17
C LEU A 142 22.73 -9.47 13.89
N ASP A 143 22.87 -10.30 14.92
CA ASP A 143 23.40 -11.66 14.78
C ASP A 143 22.27 -12.70 14.84
N PRO A 144 21.86 -13.32 13.74
CA PRO A 144 20.75 -14.29 13.73
C PRO A 144 20.98 -15.52 14.61
N THR A 145 22.23 -15.85 15.01
CA THR A 145 22.46 -17.00 15.90
C THR A 145 22.22 -16.67 17.38
N GLU A 146 22.45 -15.42 17.78
CA GLU A 146 22.32 -14.95 19.16
C GLU A 146 21.03 -14.14 19.37
N ASP A 147 20.66 -13.30 18.39
CA ASP A 147 19.52 -12.40 18.39
C ASP A 147 18.23 -13.05 17.89
N GLU A 148 17.11 -12.40 18.21
CA GLU A 148 15.77 -12.92 18.02
C GLU A 148 14.88 -11.93 17.25
N ILE A 149 13.94 -12.46 16.48
CA ILE A 149 12.91 -11.63 15.82
C ILE A 149 11.92 -11.12 16.88
N LEU A 150 11.69 -9.81 16.88
CA LEU A 150 10.71 -9.10 17.70
C LEU A 150 9.42 -8.81 16.95
N GLN A 151 9.50 -8.54 15.64
CA GLN A 151 8.35 -8.37 14.77
C GLN A 151 8.67 -8.94 13.39
N ILE A 152 7.67 -9.55 12.76
CA ILE A 152 7.71 -9.88 11.35
C ILE A 152 6.44 -9.38 10.68
N SER A 153 6.62 -8.78 9.50
CA SER A 153 5.53 -8.40 8.61
C SER A 153 5.73 -9.04 7.24
N ILE A 154 4.65 -9.56 6.68
CA ILE A 154 4.60 -10.15 5.34
C ILE A 154 3.34 -9.64 4.65
N VAL A 155 3.51 -9.00 3.50
CA VAL A 155 2.42 -8.48 2.65
C VAL A 155 2.52 -9.07 1.25
N ASN A 156 1.40 -9.18 0.54
CA ASN A 156 1.42 -9.58 -0.87
C ASN A 156 1.61 -8.37 -1.82
N ASP A 157 1.70 -8.63 -3.11
CA ASP A 157 1.87 -7.59 -4.16
C ASP A 157 0.74 -6.55 -4.20
N TYR A 158 -0.45 -6.88 -3.68
CA TYR A 158 -1.56 -5.93 -3.53
C TYR A 158 -1.45 -5.04 -2.29
N GLY A 159 -0.50 -5.32 -1.38
CA GLY A 159 -0.38 -4.68 -0.07
C GLY A 159 -1.32 -5.25 0.99
N GLU A 160 -1.90 -6.42 0.75
CA GLU A 160 -2.69 -7.12 1.78
C GLU A 160 -1.75 -7.79 2.77
N ILE A 161 -2.07 -7.66 4.06
CA ILE A 161 -1.28 -8.21 5.16
C ILE A 161 -1.55 -9.71 5.27
N LEU A 162 -0.52 -10.53 5.03
CA LEU A 162 -0.56 -11.98 5.21
C LEU A 162 -0.17 -12.36 6.65
N LEU A 163 0.78 -11.61 7.22
CA LEU A 163 1.22 -11.71 8.61
C LEU A 163 1.72 -10.34 9.06
N ASP A 164 1.31 -9.91 10.24
CA ASP A 164 1.93 -8.81 10.98
C ASP A 164 1.78 -9.16 12.45
N THR A 165 2.89 -9.49 13.11
CA THR A 165 2.87 -9.94 14.50
C THR A 165 4.15 -9.58 15.21
N TYR A 166 4.02 -9.17 16.47
CA TYR A 166 5.12 -9.25 17.42
C TYR A 166 5.42 -10.70 17.77
N ILE A 167 6.65 -10.95 18.19
CA ILE A 167 7.14 -12.24 18.66
C ILE A 167 7.86 -11.99 19.98
N LYS A 168 7.58 -12.84 20.97
CA LYS A 168 8.24 -12.78 22.27
C LYS A 168 9.64 -13.42 22.16
N PRO A 169 10.72 -12.68 22.44
CA PRO A 169 12.06 -13.26 22.55
C PRO A 169 12.16 -14.15 23.79
N GLU A 170 12.93 -15.23 23.70
CA GLU A 170 13.13 -16.24 24.74
C GLU A 170 14.49 -16.11 25.44
N HIS A 171 15.50 -15.55 24.76
CA HIS A 171 16.87 -15.43 25.24
C HIS A 171 17.21 -14.01 25.68
N HIS A 172 16.63 -12.99 25.04
CA HIS A 172 16.86 -11.59 25.37
C HIS A 172 15.74 -10.99 26.23
N THR A 173 16.15 -10.28 27.30
CA THR A 173 15.22 -9.50 28.15
C THR A 173 15.29 -7.99 27.89
N GLU A 174 16.34 -7.53 27.21
CA GLU A 174 16.54 -6.14 26.78
C GLU A 174 17.38 -6.07 25.50
N TRP A 175 17.21 -5.00 24.71
CA TRP A 175 17.89 -4.77 23.42
C TRP A 175 18.01 -3.27 23.11
N LYS A 176 18.71 -2.51 23.94
CA LYS A 176 18.67 -1.03 23.91
C LYS A 176 19.12 -0.41 22.59
N GLU A 177 20.08 -1.02 21.91
CA GLU A 177 20.55 -0.53 20.61
C GLU A 177 19.50 -0.73 19.52
N ALA A 178 18.88 -1.91 19.45
CA ALA A 178 17.81 -2.18 18.50
C ALA A 178 16.52 -1.39 18.83
N GLU A 179 16.16 -1.27 20.12
CA GLU A 179 15.00 -0.50 20.61
C GLU A 179 15.10 0.99 20.20
N ALA A 180 16.32 1.56 20.17
CA ALA A 180 16.53 2.93 19.72
C ALA A 180 16.18 3.14 18.24
N VAL A 181 16.24 2.08 17.44
CA VAL A 181 15.96 2.09 16.00
C VAL A 181 14.50 1.68 15.74
N ASN A 182 14.11 0.49 16.17
CA ASN A 182 12.81 -0.12 15.88
C ASN A 182 11.68 0.30 16.84
N HIS A 183 12.04 0.92 17.97
CA HIS A 183 11.11 1.39 18.99
C HIS A 183 10.23 0.29 19.61
N ILE A 184 10.62 -0.97 19.49
CA ILE A 184 9.94 -2.11 20.11
C ILE A 184 10.51 -2.28 21.52
N THR A 185 9.68 -2.08 22.53
CA THR A 185 10.06 -2.24 23.94
C THR A 185 9.80 -3.67 24.44
N PRO A 186 10.49 -4.14 25.48
CA PRO A 186 10.18 -5.43 26.12
C PRO A 186 8.71 -5.57 26.53
N GLU A 187 8.08 -4.47 26.97
CA GLU A 187 6.67 -4.45 27.36
C GLU A 187 5.73 -4.73 26.18
N MET A 188 6.07 -4.27 24.97
CA MET A 188 5.26 -4.50 23.76
C MET A 188 5.21 -5.98 23.37
N VAL A 189 6.29 -6.72 23.62
CA VAL A 189 6.42 -8.13 23.22
C VAL A 189 6.19 -9.12 24.36
N ASN A 190 6.04 -8.66 25.61
CA ASN A 190 5.92 -9.53 26.78
C ASN A 190 4.76 -10.55 26.69
N ASN A 191 3.66 -10.17 26.03
CA ASN A 191 2.48 -11.03 25.81
C ASN A 191 2.34 -11.50 24.35
N ALA A 192 3.36 -11.28 23.51
CA ALA A 192 3.36 -11.74 22.13
C ALA A 192 3.50 -13.28 22.06
N PRO A 193 3.08 -13.92 20.95
CA PRO A 193 3.31 -15.35 20.72
C PRO A 193 4.80 -15.70 20.73
N LEU A 194 5.13 -16.94 21.07
CA LEU A 194 6.51 -17.44 21.03
C LEU A 194 6.93 -17.74 19.59
N GLN A 195 8.24 -17.79 19.33
CA GLN A 195 8.79 -18.08 18.01
C GLN A 195 8.21 -19.35 17.39
N LYS A 196 8.13 -20.43 18.18
CA LYS A 196 7.55 -21.72 17.75
C LYS A 196 6.10 -21.61 17.24
N ASP A 197 5.31 -20.70 17.80
CA ASP A 197 3.90 -20.56 17.48
C ASP A 197 3.70 -19.80 16.16
N VAL A 198 4.66 -18.94 15.81
CA VAL A 198 4.64 -18.12 14.58
C VAL A 198 5.37 -18.82 13.42
N ALA A 199 6.40 -19.62 13.71
CA ALA A 199 7.25 -20.29 12.72
C ALA A 199 6.47 -21.10 11.68
N GLN A 200 5.46 -21.85 12.12
CA GLN A 200 4.64 -22.66 11.21
C GLN A 200 3.86 -21.80 10.21
N LYS A 201 3.34 -20.65 10.65
CA LYS A 201 2.62 -19.72 9.76
C LYS A 201 3.56 -19.03 8.78
N ILE A 202 4.77 -18.66 9.20
CA ILE A 202 5.80 -18.13 8.29
C ILE A 202 6.16 -19.17 7.23
N CYS A 203 6.41 -20.41 7.65
CA CYS A 203 6.72 -21.55 6.77
C CYS A 203 5.62 -21.77 5.70
N GLU A 204 4.35 -21.72 6.11
CA GLU A 204 3.21 -21.85 5.20
C GLU A 204 3.13 -20.71 4.19
N ILE A 205 3.33 -19.46 4.62
CA ILE A 205 3.31 -18.31 3.73
C ILE A 205 4.46 -18.40 2.71
N LEU A 206 5.68 -18.67 3.18
CA LEU A 206 6.87 -18.81 2.31
C LEU A 206 6.72 -19.95 1.31
N SER A 207 6.21 -21.11 1.75
CA SER A 207 6.05 -22.29 0.89
C SER A 207 5.02 -22.09 -0.23
N ASN A 208 4.08 -21.15 -0.06
CA ASN A 208 3.10 -20.80 -1.08
C ASN A 208 3.55 -19.63 -1.96
N ALA A 209 4.60 -18.91 -1.57
CA ALA A 209 5.18 -17.85 -2.37
C ALA A 209 6.14 -18.42 -3.43
N LYS A 210 6.17 -17.78 -4.60
CA LYS A 210 7.17 -18.01 -5.64
C LYS A 210 8.38 -17.12 -5.42
N THR A 211 8.17 -15.90 -4.95
CA THR A 211 9.22 -14.91 -4.73
C THR A 211 8.98 -14.17 -3.43
N ALA A 212 10.00 -14.08 -2.59
CA ALA A 212 10.03 -13.20 -1.44
C ALA A 212 10.97 -12.03 -1.72
N ILE A 213 10.58 -10.84 -1.28
CA ILE A 213 11.31 -9.60 -1.49
C ILE A 213 11.40 -8.87 -0.16
N ALA A 214 12.57 -8.37 0.17
CA ALA A 214 12.81 -7.57 1.35
C ALA A 214 13.82 -6.48 0.98
N TYR A 215 13.86 -5.41 1.75
CA TYR A 215 14.75 -4.32 1.40
C TYR A 215 16.20 -4.77 1.55
N ASN A 216 16.56 -5.33 2.71
CA ASN A 216 17.85 -5.98 2.94
C ASN A 216 17.67 -7.49 3.08
N MET A 217 17.30 -8.16 1.98
CA MET A 217 16.93 -9.58 1.98
C MET A 217 17.91 -10.52 2.68
N ALA A 218 19.22 -10.27 2.58
CA ALA A 218 20.18 -11.09 3.30
C ALA A 218 19.92 -11.04 4.81
N PHE A 219 19.75 -9.85 5.39
CA PHE A 219 19.49 -9.69 6.81
C PHE A 219 18.23 -10.43 7.25
N ASP A 220 17.08 -10.10 6.65
CA ASP A 220 15.79 -10.69 7.02
C ASP A 220 15.79 -12.22 6.85
N TRP A 221 16.37 -12.71 5.76
CA TRP A 221 16.38 -14.14 5.48
C TRP A 221 17.20 -14.94 6.48
N HIS A 222 18.34 -14.44 6.97
CA HIS A 222 19.12 -15.20 7.95
C HIS A 222 18.35 -15.39 9.26
N PHE A 223 17.66 -14.36 9.75
CA PHE A 223 16.80 -14.45 10.93
C PHE A 223 15.63 -15.41 10.72
N ILE A 224 14.93 -15.29 9.59
CA ILE A 224 13.81 -16.17 9.24
C ILE A 224 14.28 -17.62 9.10
N ALA A 225 15.40 -17.86 8.43
CA ALA A 225 15.95 -19.19 8.21
C ALA A 225 16.34 -19.85 9.54
N GLU A 226 16.96 -19.12 10.47
CA GLU A 226 17.30 -19.63 11.79
C GLU A 226 16.04 -20.02 12.58
N LEU A 227 15.04 -19.15 12.60
CA LEU A 227 13.75 -19.41 13.27
C LEU A 227 13.06 -20.66 12.69
N LEU A 228 13.04 -20.79 11.36
CA LEU A 228 12.43 -21.94 10.69
C LEU A 228 13.21 -23.24 10.93
N CYS A 229 14.55 -23.18 10.95
CA CYS A 229 15.41 -24.32 11.24
C CYS A 229 15.18 -24.86 12.67
N LYS A 230 15.01 -23.95 13.64
CA LYS A 230 14.76 -24.29 15.05
C LYS A 230 13.38 -24.91 15.29
N HIS A 231 12.36 -24.47 14.56
CA HIS A 231 10.97 -24.75 14.92
C HIS A 231 10.15 -25.52 13.89
N THR A 232 10.68 -25.79 12.70
CA THR A 232 9.94 -26.45 11.62
C THR A 232 10.80 -27.47 10.87
N SER A 233 10.19 -28.29 10.02
CA SER A 233 10.89 -29.16 9.08
C SER A 233 11.13 -28.49 7.72
N PHE A 234 11.29 -27.16 7.69
CA PHE A 234 11.43 -26.39 6.46
C PHE A 234 12.66 -26.81 5.66
N SER A 235 12.45 -27.15 4.39
CA SER A 235 13.48 -27.69 3.52
C SER A 235 13.82 -26.71 2.39
N ASN A 236 14.97 -26.89 1.74
CA ASN A 236 15.37 -26.05 0.62
C ASN A 236 14.37 -26.05 -0.56
N LYS A 237 13.48 -27.04 -0.66
CA LYS A 237 12.43 -27.08 -1.69
C LYS A 237 11.29 -26.09 -1.42
N ASN A 238 11.19 -25.58 -0.21
CA ASN A 238 10.15 -24.68 0.25
C ASN A 238 10.58 -23.20 0.22
N ILE A 239 11.82 -22.92 -0.18
CA ILE A 239 12.37 -21.56 -0.22
C ILE A 239 11.89 -20.87 -1.51
N PRO A 240 11.16 -19.74 -1.42
CA PRO A 240 10.84 -18.94 -2.59
C PRO A 240 12.10 -18.33 -3.20
N ILE A 241 12.02 -17.82 -4.43
CA ILE A 241 13.09 -17.01 -5.00
C ILE A 241 13.27 -15.78 -4.10
N LEU A 242 14.48 -15.54 -3.61
CA LEU A 242 14.78 -14.40 -2.75
C LEU A 242 15.35 -13.26 -3.60
N GLU A 243 14.72 -12.10 -3.57
CA GLU A 243 15.20 -10.89 -4.25
C GLU A 243 15.46 -9.76 -3.25
N CYS A 244 16.56 -9.03 -3.46
CA CYS A 244 16.97 -7.93 -2.60
C CYS A 244 16.62 -6.59 -3.26
N CYS A 245 15.64 -5.87 -2.69
CA CYS A 245 15.23 -4.57 -3.23
C CYS A 245 16.33 -3.52 -3.12
N MET A 246 17.14 -3.52 -2.05
CA MET A 246 18.25 -2.59 -1.87
C MET A 246 19.31 -2.74 -2.96
N SER A 247 19.67 -3.98 -3.32
CA SER A 247 20.64 -4.23 -4.38
C SER A 247 20.14 -3.74 -5.73
N ARG A 248 18.88 -4.04 -6.09
CA ARG A 248 18.26 -3.54 -7.33
C ARG A 248 18.16 -2.02 -7.35
N PHE A 249 17.83 -1.41 -6.21
CA PHE A 249 17.74 0.04 -6.12
C PHE A 249 19.11 0.71 -6.26
N ALA A 250 20.18 0.12 -5.72
CA ALA A 250 21.53 0.66 -5.85
C ALA A 250 21.95 0.81 -7.33
N GLU A 251 21.62 -0.17 -8.17
CA GLU A 251 21.84 -0.11 -9.62
C GLU A 251 21.06 1.05 -10.27
N VAL A 252 19.79 1.25 -9.88
CA VAL A 252 18.97 2.37 -10.39
C VAL A 252 19.49 3.72 -9.92
N TYR A 253 19.97 3.80 -8.68
CA TYR A 253 20.49 5.04 -8.10
C TYR A 253 21.82 5.46 -8.74
N GLY A 254 22.66 4.49 -9.13
CA GLY A 254 23.84 4.74 -9.96
C GLY A 254 25.06 5.33 -9.24
N ASP A 255 25.09 5.30 -7.90
CA ASP A 255 26.25 5.75 -7.11
C ASP A 255 27.31 4.64 -7.07
N TRP A 256 28.25 4.70 -8.02
CA TRP A 256 29.30 3.70 -8.21
C TRP A 256 30.44 3.87 -7.18
N ASP A 257 30.85 2.77 -6.55
CA ASP A 257 32.04 2.68 -5.71
C ASP A 257 33.19 2.04 -6.49
N GLU A 258 34.19 2.83 -6.90
CA GLU A 258 35.35 2.33 -7.64
C GLU A 258 36.22 1.36 -6.83
N TYR A 259 36.25 1.48 -5.50
CA TYR A 259 37.10 0.62 -4.66
C TYR A 259 36.50 -0.77 -4.50
N HIS A 260 35.17 -0.86 -4.37
CA HIS A 260 34.45 -2.11 -4.21
C HIS A 260 33.90 -2.68 -5.52
N GLU A 261 34.08 -1.97 -6.64
CA GLU A 261 33.55 -2.31 -7.98
C GLU A 261 32.05 -2.65 -7.98
N GLN A 262 31.26 -1.91 -7.20
CA GLN A 262 29.82 -2.12 -7.06
C GLN A 262 29.06 -0.81 -6.79
N TYR A 263 27.76 -0.81 -7.02
CA TYR A 263 26.90 0.31 -6.63
C TYR A 263 26.71 0.34 -5.11
N LYS A 264 26.84 1.53 -4.53
CA LYS A 264 26.63 1.74 -3.09
C LYS A 264 25.17 1.51 -2.75
N TRP A 265 24.95 0.64 -1.78
CA TRP A 265 23.64 0.43 -1.19
C TRP A 265 23.10 1.72 -0.58
N GLN A 266 21.82 1.98 -0.81
CA GLN A 266 21.11 3.15 -0.32
C GLN A 266 20.07 2.73 0.72
N LYS A 267 19.75 3.62 1.66
CA LYS A 267 18.69 3.38 2.66
C LYS A 267 17.31 3.33 2.01
N LEU A 268 16.37 2.61 2.64
CA LEU A 268 14.98 2.54 2.19
C LEU A 268 14.34 3.94 2.11
N SER A 269 14.64 4.81 3.08
CA SER A 269 14.23 6.23 3.03
C SER A 269 14.77 6.97 1.81
N THR A 270 16.04 6.76 1.44
CA THR A 270 16.61 7.33 0.21
C THR A 270 15.83 6.85 -1.03
N ALA A 271 15.48 5.56 -1.08
CA ALA A 271 14.70 5.01 -2.18
C ALA A 271 13.27 5.55 -2.24
N ALA A 272 12.62 5.68 -1.08
CA ALA A 272 11.31 6.29 -0.95
C ALA A 272 11.32 7.75 -1.43
N ASP A 273 12.32 8.53 -1.02
CA ASP A 273 12.49 9.93 -1.41
C ASP A 273 12.77 10.07 -2.91
N TYR A 274 13.64 9.21 -3.47
CA TYR A 274 13.97 9.18 -4.89
C TYR A 274 12.72 9.04 -5.77
N TYR A 275 11.78 8.17 -5.37
CA TYR A 275 10.52 7.95 -6.06
C TYR A 275 9.36 8.83 -5.56
N GLN A 276 9.61 9.74 -4.60
CA GLN A 276 8.63 10.62 -3.98
C GLN A 276 7.43 9.85 -3.37
N LEU A 277 7.72 8.69 -2.78
CA LEU A 277 6.74 7.84 -2.11
C LEU A 277 6.46 8.37 -0.71
N ARG A 278 5.24 8.14 -0.23
CA ARG A 278 4.82 8.56 1.12
C ARG A 278 4.73 7.33 2.03
N TRP A 279 5.29 7.46 3.23
CA TRP A 279 5.23 6.41 4.24
C TRP A 279 3.79 6.11 4.69
N HIS A 280 3.47 4.82 4.77
CA HIS A 280 2.26 4.32 5.39
C HIS A 280 2.60 3.87 6.82
N GLY A 281 2.44 4.78 7.79
CA GLY A 281 2.84 4.53 9.18
C GLY A 281 4.18 5.18 9.53
N LYS A 282 4.80 4.72 10.63
CA LYS A 282 6.11 5.20 11.10
C LYS A 282 7.19 4.27 10.53
N ALA A 283 8.23 4.83 9.94
CA ALA A 283 9.42 4.09 9.52
C ALA A 283 10.09 3.39 10.72
N HIS A 284 10.81 2.30 10.45
CA HIS A 284 11.35 1.39 11.48
C HIS A 284 10.24 0.65 12.24
N GLY A 285 9.23 0.23 11.49
CA GLY A 285 8.29 -0.79 11.94
C GLY A 285 8.03 -1.72 10.78
N ALA A 286 8.13 -3.03 11.03
CA ALA A 286 8.18 -4.05 9.99
C ALA A 286 7.09 -3.89 8.92
N LEU A 287 5.85 -3.57 9.31
CA LEU A 287 4.75 -3.41 8.35
C LEU A 287 4.94 -2.20 7.42
N ALA A 288 5.37 -1.06 7.98
CA ALA A 288 5.58 0.16 7.20
C ALA A 288 6.73 -0.02 6.21
N ASP A 289 7.79 -0.70 6.65
CA ASP A 289 9.00 -0.95 5.86
C ASP A 289 8.74 -2.01 4.78
N ALA A 290 8.01 -3.09 5.07
CA ALA A 290 7.57 -4.07 4.07
C ALA A 290 6.66 -3.46 2.98
N LEU A 291 5.72 -2.59 3.37
CA LEU A 291 4.86 -1.85 2.43
C LEU A 291 5.67 -0.85 1.58
N MET A 292 6.64 -0.15 2.19
CA MET A 292 7.50 0.76 1.45
C MET A 292 8.43 0.01 0.48
N CYS A 293 8.99 -1.13 0.90
CA CYS A 293 9.76 -2.03 0.05
C CYS A 293 8.95 -2.46 -1.17
N LYS A 294 7.68 -2.86 -0.98
CA LYS A 294 6.74 -3.18 -2.07
C LYS A 294 6.57 -2.01 -3.05
N ASP A 295 6.36 -0.80 -2.56
CA ASP A 295 6.13 0.36 -3.42
C ASP A 295 7.41 0.78 -4.17
N VAL A 296 8.57 0.74 -3.52
CA VAL A 296 9.88 0.97 -4.15
C VAL A 296 10.15 -0.09 -5.23
N TRP A 297 9.95 -1.37 -4.93
CA TRP A 297 10.13 -2.44 -5.89
C TRP A 297 9.24 -2.26 -7.13
N ASN A 298 7.97 -1.91 -6.92
CA ASN A 298 7.05 -1.61 -8.00
C ASN A 298 7.50 -0.43 -8.86
N CYS A 299 8.10 0.61 -8.25
CA CYS A 299 8.72 1.71 -8.97
C CYS A 299 9.93 1.26 -9.79
N ILE A 300 10.82 0.42 -9.23
CA ILE A 300 11.97 -0.16 -9.94
C ILE A 300 11.49 -0.95 -11.16
N GLN A 301 10.50 -1.83 -11.02
CA GLN A 301 9.97 -2.62 -12.13
C GLN A 301 9.33 -1.76 -13.23
N LYS A 302 8.71 -0.64 -12.87
CA LYS A 302 8.01 0.24 -13.80
C LYS A 302 8.93 1.22 -14.52
N TYR A 303 9.93 1.75 -13.82
CA TYR A 303 10.75 2.88 -14.30
C TYR A 303 12.24 2.55 -14.41
N GLY A 304 12.72 1.49 -13.77
CA GLY A 304 14.12 1.07 -13.74
C GLY A 304 14.59 0.38 -15.02
N ARG A 305 14.15 0.85 -16.20
CA ARG A 305 14.82 0.47 -17.45
C ARG A 305 16.20 1.10 -17.47
N ILE A 306 17.20 0.25 -17.20
CA ILE A 306 18.60 0.46 -17.57
C ILE A 306 18.72 0.40 -19.09
#